data_AF-A0A7C2XA40-F1
#
_entry.id   AF-A0A7C2XA40-F1
#
_cell.length_a   1.000
_cell.length_b   1.000
_cell.length_c   1.000
_cell.angle_alpha   90.00
_cell.angle_beta   90.00
_cell.angle_gamma   90.00
#
_symmetry.space_group_name_H-M   'P 1'
#
loop_
_entity.id
_entity.type
_entity.pdbx_description
1 polymer ?
#
loop_
_entity_poly.entity_id
_entity_poly.type
_entity_poly.pdbx_seq_one_letter_code
_entity_poly.pdbx_strand_id
1 'polypeptide(L)'
;MSGGRRKFAPHEAGPTAEAVEGPSNRSFGLIVGGVMLAIAALSFFAGGHSGWPARIFAAFGAPLVVLALAAPGVLAIPNKLWMKLGLLLGLVMTPIVMGLLYALTFVPIGLLMRLRGHDPLRRAKKPPSESYWIVREPPGPDPKTMPNQF
;
A
#
# COMPACT_ATOMS: atom_id res chain seq x y z
N MET A 1 45.83 -17.75 -23.69
CA MET A 1 45.13 -17.88 -22.39
C MET A 1 44.73 -16.49 -21.93
N SER A 2 43.44 -16.13 -21.98
CA SER A 2 42.90 -14.97 -21.24
C SER A 2 41.40 -15.14 -21.13
N GLY A 3 40.98 -15.84 -20.07
CA GLY A 3 39.57 -16.01 -19.72
C GLY A 3 39.11 -14.78 -18.94
N GLY A 4 38.37 -13.90 -19.60
CA GLY A 4 37.70 -12.77 -18.95
C GLY A 4 36.66 -13.28 -17.96
N ARG A 5 36.90 -13.06 -16.66
CA ARG A 5 35.91 -13.30 -15.60
C ARG A 5 34.74 -12.33 -15.81
N ARG A 6 33.66 -12.81 -16.43
CA ARG A 6 32.37 -12.13 -16.38
C ARG A 6 31.92 -12.16 -14.91
N LYS A 7 31.85 -10.98 -14.29
CA LYS A 7 31.28 -10.82 -12.96
C LYS A 7 29.80 -11.20 -13.05
N PHE A 8 29.41 -12.33 -12.47
CA PHE A 8 28.01 -12.66 -12.28
C PHE A 8 27.43 -11.67 -11.27
N ALA A 9 26.64 -10.72 -11.74
CA ALA A 9 25.77 -9.94 -10.87
C ALA A 9 24.61 -10.86 -10.45
N PRO A 10 24.37 -11.07 -9.14
CA PRO A 10 23.21 -11.82 -8.69
C PRO A 10 21.94 -11.10 -9.17
N HIS A 11 20.96 -11.86 -9.65
CA HIS A 11 19.65 -11.40 -10.12
C HIS A 11 18.79 -10.78 -8.98
N GLU A 12 19.34 -10.74 -7.77
CA GLU A 12 18.74 -10.16 -6.56
C GLU A 12 19.34 -8.80 -6.19
N ALA A 13 20.26 -8.25 -7.00
CA ALA A 13 20.71 -6.86 -6.84
C ALA A 13 19.59 -5.88 -7.26
N GLY A 14 18.48 -5.92 -6.53
CA GLY A 14 17.43 -4.92 -6.60
C GLY A 14 18.00 -3.54 -6.21
N PRO A 15 17.38 -2.46 -6.70
CA PRO A 15 17.87 -1.11 -6.47
C PRO A 15 18.03 -0.88 -4.97
N THR A 16 19.27 -0.65 -4.55
CA THR A 16 19.62 -0.23 -3.18
C THR A 16 18.70 0.92 -2.80
N ALA A 17 17.89 0.70 -1.75
CA ALA A 17 16.86 1.58 -1.22
C ALA A 17 16.94 3.01 -1.77
N GLU A 18 16.22 3.26 -2.88
CA GLU A 18 16.05 4.59 -3.42
C GLU A 18 15.51 5.45 -2.28
N ALA A 19 16.28 6.45 -1.85
CA ALA A 19 15.84 7.37 -0.82
C ALA A 19 14.56 8.02 -1.36
N VAL A 20 13.42 7.69 -0.75
CA VAL A 20 12.13 8.23 -1.14
C VAL A 20 12.18 9.74 -0.93
N GLU A 21 12.49 10.48 -1.99
CA GLU A 21 12.46 11.94 -1.97
C GLU A 21 11.00 12.36 -1.77
N GLY A 22 10.70 12.87 -0.58
CA GLY A 22 9.38 13.38 -0.28
C GLY A 22 9.01 14.55 -1.20
N PRO A 23 7.71 14.83 -1.38
CA PRO A 23 7.25 15.93 -2.23
C PRO A 23 7.86 17.26 -1.81
N SER A 24 8.20 18.09 -2.81
CA SER A 24 8.78 19.41 -2.57
C SER A 24 7.87 20.27 -1.68
N ASN A 25 8.44 21.15 -0.86
CA ASN A 25 7.66 22.03 0.03
C ASN A 25 6.66 22.92 -0.73
N ARG A 26 6.97 23.25 -1.99
CA ARG A 26 6.09 23.98 -2.91
C ARG A 26 4.87 23.14 -3.27
N SER A 27 5.10 21.89 -3.69
CA SER A 27 4.03 20.96 -4.06
C SER A 27 3.08 20.71 -2.89
N PHE A 28 3.61 20.54 -1.67
CA PHE A 28 2.79 20.38 -0.47
C PHE A 28 1.83 21.57 -0.28
N GLY A 29 2.36 22.80 -0.27
CA GLY A 29 1.54 23.99 -0.05
C GLY A 29 0.53 24.27 -1.16
N LEU A 30 0.90 23.99 -2.42
CA LEU A 30 -0.01 24.12 -3.57
C LEU A 30 -1.14 23.08 -3.55
N ILE A 31 -0.84 21.82 -3.23
CA ILE A 31 -1.86 20.76 -3.19
C ILE A 31 -2.80 20.98 -2.01
N VAL A 32 -2.27 21.12 -0.79
CA VAL A 32 -3.10 21.26 0.41
C VAL A 32 -3.87 22.59 0.36
N GLY A 33 -3.19 23.69 0.04
CA GLY A 33 -3.82 24.99 -0.08
C GLY A 33 -4.84 25.04 -1.23
N GLY A 34 -4.51 24.45 -2.37
CA GLY A 34 -5.40 24.36 -3.53
C GLY A 34 -6.66 23.56 -3.24
N VAL A 35 -6.55 22.40 -2.58
CA VAL A 35 -7.72 21.61 -2.16
C VAL A 35 -8.58 22.39 -1.16
N MET A 36 -7.99 23.07 -0.18
CA MET A 36 -8.76 23.90 0.75
C MET A 36 -9.48 25.06 0.04
N LEU A 37 -8.82 25.72 -0.91
CA LEU A 37 -9.46 26.77 -1.72
C LEU A 37 -10.57 26.22 -2.62
N ALA A 38 -10.38 25.03 -3.21
CA ALA A 38 -11.42 24.37 -3.99
C ALA A 38 -12.64 24.04 -3.13
N ILE A 39 -12.43 23.51 -1.92
CA ILE A 39 -13.52 23.26 -0.95
C ILE A 39 -14.20 24.57 -0.54
N ALA A 40 -13.43 25.63 -0.30
CA ALA A 40 -13.97 26.95 0.03
C ALA A 40 -14.84 27.51 -1.11
N ALA A 41 -14.37 27.39 -2.36
CA ALA A 41 -15.10 27.82 -3.54
C ALA A 41 -16.39 27.00 -3.73
N LEU A 42 -16.30 25.66 -3.66
CA LEU A 42 -17.47 24.79 -3.77
C LEU A 42 -18.51 25.09 -2.67
N SER A 43 -18.07 25.29 -1.44
CA SER A 43 -18.95 25.64 -0.31
C SER A 43 -19.62 27.00 -0.51
N PHE A 44 -18.92 27.94 -1.14
CA PHE A 44 -19.43 29.27 -1.47
C PHE A 44 -20.49 29.20 -2.59
N PHE A 45 -20.23 28.44 -3.66
CA PHE A 45 -21.16 28.29 -4.79
C PHE A 45 -22.38 27.42 -4.47
N ALA A 46 -22.27 26.47 -3.55
CA ALA A 46 -23.38 25.59 -3.14
C ALA A 46 -24.46 26.29 -2.28
N GLY A 47 -24.43 27.63 -2.15
CA GLY A 47 -25.47 28.39 -1.45
C GLY A 47 -25.38 28.33 0.07
N GLY A 48 -24.24 27.91 0.63
CA GLY A 48 -23.96 27.93 2.07
C GLY A 48 -23.81 29.37 2.59
N HIS A 49 -24.93 30.07 2.79
CA HIS A 49 -24.97 31.42 3.38
C HIS A 49 -24.46 31.45 4.83
N SER A 50 -24.30 30.28 5.46
CA SER A 50 -23.46 30.11 6.64
C SER A 50 -22.00 30.06 6.19
N GLY A 51 -21.44 31.19 5.77
CA GLY A 51 -20.11 31.28 5.14
C GLY A 51 -18.92 30.93 6.06
N TRP A 52 -19.16 30.37 7.24
CA TRP A 52 -18.12 30.03 8.20
C TRP A 52 -17.16 28.92 7.72
N PRO A 53 -17.58 27.82 7.05
CA PRO A 53 -16.65 26.79 6.61
C PRO A 53 -15.82 27.31 5.44
N ALA A 54 -16.46 27.98 4.46
CA ALA A 54 -15.78 28.60 3.33
C ALA A 54 -14.71 29.60 3.79
N ARG A 55 -15.02 30.44 4.79
CA ARG A 55 -14.05 31.39 5.37
C ARG A 55 -12.90 30.69 6.07
N ILE A 56 -13.17 29.63 6.84
CA ILE A 56 -12.12 28.85 7.50
C ILE A 56 -11.19 28.24 6.45
N PHE A 57 -11.73 27.51 5.48
CA PHE A 57 -10.93 26.87 4.43
C PHE A 57 -10.16 27.89 3.59
N ALA A 58 -10.75 29.04 3.27
CA ALA A 58 -10.05 30.12 2.57
C ALA A 58 -8.95 30.76 3.43
N ALA A 59 -9.21 31.00 4.71
CA ALA A 59 -8.27 31.62 5.65
C ALA A 59 -7.02 30.77 5.88
N PHE A 60 -7.13 29.44 5.83
CA PHE A 60 -5.99 28.53 5.94
C PHE A 60 -5.38 28.18 4.58
N GLY A 61 -6.18 28.05 3.53
CA GLY A 61 -5.73 27.68 2.19
C GLY A 61 -4.95 28.79 1.48
N ALA A 62 -5.42 30.04 1.55
CA ALA A 62 -4.77 31.16 0.85
C ALA A 62 -3.35 31.44 1.35
N PRO A 63 -3.08 31.51 2.68
CA PRO A 63 -1.71 31.66 3.17
C PRO A 63 -0.81 30.49 2.78
N LEU A 64 -1.33 29.26 2.73
CA LEU A 64 -0.56 28.09 2.32
C LEU A 64 -0.07 28.22 0.87
N VAL A 65 -0.96 28.64 -0.04
CA VAL A 65 -0.62 28.86 -1.46
C VAL A 65 0.36 30.03 -1.61
N VAL A 66 0.11 31.14 -0.92
CA VAL A 66 1.00 32.32 -0.96
C VAL A 66 2.39 31.98 -0.43
N LEU A 67 2.48 31.29 0.71
CA LEU A 67 3.77 30.87 1.28
C LEU A 67 4.47 29.81 0.40
N ALA A 68 3.73 28.94 -0.28
CA ALA A 68 4.30 27.99 -1.22
C ALA A 68 5.01 28.69 -2.40
N LEU A 69 4.46 29.82 -2.87
CA LEU A 69 5.03 30.61 -3.97
C LEU A 69 6.13 31.56 -3.51
N ALA A 70 5.93 32.27 -2.39
CA ALA A 70 6.83 33.33 -1.92
C ALA A 70 7.98 32.81 -1.05
N ALA A 71 7.72 31.84 -0.16
CA ALA A 71 8.69 31.41 0.85
C ALA A 71 8.53 29.91 1.20
N PRO A 72 8.85 29.00 0.27
CA PRO A 72 8.67 27.55 0.46
C PRO A 72 9.55 26.95 1.57
N GLY A 73 10.57 27.68 2.02
CA GLY A 73 11.41 27.27 3.16
C GLY A 73 10.64 27.21 4.48
N VAL A 74 9.64 28.08 4.68
CA VAL A 74 8.81 28.09 5.90
C VAL A 74 7.92 26.84 5.97
N LEU A 75 7.49 26.34 4.80
CA LEU A 75 6.67 25.12 4.68
C LEU A 75 7.48 23.84 4.91
N ALA A 76 8.80 23.91 5.09
CA ALA A 76 9.64 22.73 5.29
C ALA A 76 9.27 21.95 6.56
N ILE A 77 8.98 22.63 7.67
CA ILE A 77 8.63 21.99 8.94
C ILE A 77 7.23 21.36 8.87
N PRO A 78 6.17 22.08 8.43
CA PRO A 78 4.85 21.49 8.21
C PRO A 78 4.87 20.32 7.23
N ASN A 79 5.59 20.42 6.12
CA ASN A 79 5.69 19.35 5.13
C ASN A 79 6.32 18.08 5.74
N LYS A 80 7.43 18.22 6.47
CA LYS A 80 8.06 17.08 7.15
C LYS A 80 7.14 16.42 8.18
N LEU A 81 6.40 17.22 8.95
CA LEU A 81 5.47 16.69 9.95
C LEU A 81 4.28 15.98 9.28
N TRP A 82 3.73 16.57 8.21
CA TRP A 82 2.70 15.96 7.39
C TRP A 82 3.14 14.63 6.79
N MET A 83 4.37 14.55 6.29
CA MET A 83 4.93 13.30 5.76
C MET A 83 5.06 12.23 6.84
N LYS A 84 5.54 12.59 8.04
CA LYS A 84 5.60 11.65 9.18
C LYS A 84 4.21 11.17 9.58
N LEU A 85 3.23 12.06 9.59
CA LEU A 85 1.83 11.70 9.85
C LEU A 85 1.31 10.74 8.79
N GLY A 86 1.59 11.00 7.50
CA GLY A 86 1.22 10.13 6.39
C GLY A 86 1.83 8.73 6.52
N LEU A 87 3.10 8.63 6.94
CA LEU A 87 3.76 7.34 7.19
C LEU A 87 3.13 6.59 8.36
N LEU A 88 2.85 7.28 9.47
CA LEU A 88 2.19 6.68 10.64
C LEU A 88 0.76 6.24 10.30
N LEU A 89 0.05 7.05 9.52
CA LEU A 89 -1.27 6.70 9.01
C LEU A 89 -1.19 5.48 8.10
N GLY A 90 -0.20 5.41 7.21
CA GLY A 90 0.06 4.24 6.38
C GLY A 90 0.29 2.98 7.22
N LEU A 91 1.11 3.07 8.26
CA LEU A 91 1.38 1.96 9.18
C LEU A 91 0.11 1.40 9.84
N VAL A 92 -0.87 2.26 10.12
CA VAL A 92 -2.15 1.86 10.73
C VAL A 92 -3.18 1.44 9.66
N MET A 93 -3.23 2.15 8.54
CA MET A 93 -4.19 1.89 7.46
C MET A 93 -3.87 0.60 6.72
N THR A 94 -2.60 0.27 6.49
CA THR A 94 -2.21 -0.99 5.85
C THR A 94 -2.80 -2.23 6.55
N PRO A 95 -2.58 -2.46 7.86
CA PRO A 95 -3.18 -3.61 8.54
C PRO A 95 -4.71 -3.51 8.64
N ILE A 96 -5.29 -2.31 8.73
CA ILE A 96 -6.76 -2.15 8.71
C ILE A 96 -7.32 -2.62 7.37
N VAL A 97 -6.78 -2.13 6.25
CA VAL A 97 -7.23 -2.50 4.90
C VAL A 97 -7.02 -4.00 4.67
N MET A 98 -5.86 -4.54 5.05
CA MET A 98 -5.59 -5.99 4.95
C MET A 98 -6.55 -6.81 5.83
N GLY A 99 -6.85 -6.34 7.04
CA GLY A 99 -7.81 -6.97 7.94
C GLY A 99 -9.23 -6.94 7.40
N LEU A 100 -9.67 -5.82 6.82
CA LEU A 100 -10.97 -5.70 6.15
C LEU A 100 -11.04 -6.63 4.93
N LEU A 101 -10.00 -6.66 4.10
CA LEU A 101 -9.94 -7.56 2.95
C LEU A 101 -10.01 -9.03 3.40
N TYR A 102 -9.30 -9.39 4.47
CA TYR A 102 -9.41 -10.71 5.08
C TYR A 102 -10.84 -11.02 5.56
N ALA A 103 -11.44 -10.12 6.35
CA ALA A 103 -12.74 -10.33 6.95
C ALA A 103 -13.90 -10.29 5.95
N LEU A 104 -13.82 -9.48 4.90
CA LEU A 104 -14.89 -9.29 3.92
C LEU A 104 -14.76 -10.22 2.71
N THR A 105 -13.56 -10.68 2.38
CA THR A 105 -13.33 -11.56 1.23
C THR A 105 -13.03 -12.98 1.70
N PHE A 106 -11.94 -13.19 2.44
CA PHE A 106 -11.47 -14.54 2.75
C PHE A 106 -12.35 -15.26 3.77
N VAL A 107 -12.81 -14.59 4.82
CA VAL A 107 -13.66 -15.18 5.85
C VAL A 107 -15.01 -15.68 5.29
N PRO A 108 -15.80 -14.89 4.54
CA PRO A 108 -17.06 -15.39 4.00
C PRO A 108 -16.87 -16.49 2.95
N ILE A 109 -15.81 -16.43 2.14
CA ILE A 109 -15.46 -17.52 1.22
C ILE A 109 -15.18 -18.81 2.01
N GLY A 110 -14.35 -18.74 3.05
CA GLY A 110 -14.05 -19.88 3.91
C GLY A 110 -15.28 -20.43 4.65
N LEU A 111 -16.16 -19.54 5.12
CA LEU A 111 -17.42 -19.92 5.74
C LEU A 111 -18.34 -20.62 4.73
N LEU A 112 -18.47 -20.09 3.51
CA LEU A 112 -19.27 -20.71 2.44
C LEU A 112 -18.72 -22.08 2.06
N MET A 113 -17.40 -22.24 1.96
CA MET A 113 -16.77 -23.55 1.73
C MET A 113 -17.08 -24.53 2.87
N ARG A 114 -17.00 -24.07 4.13
CA ARG A 114 -17.34 -24.87 5.30
C ARG A 114 -18.81 -25.30 5.31
N LEU A 115 -19.73 -24.40 4.96
CA LEU A 115 -21.16 -24.70 4.83
C LEU A 115 -21.44 -25.69 3.70
N ARG A 116 -20.69 -25.63 2.60
CA ARG A 116 -20.75 -26.60 1.50
C ARG A 116 -20.02 -27.92 1.79
N GLY A 117 -19.44 -28.09 2.98
CA GLY A 117 -18.66 -29.28 3.35
C GLY A 117 -17.33 -29.43 2.59
N HIS A 118 -16.90 -28.40 1.88
CA HIS A 118 -15.66 -28.43 1.11
C HIS A 118 -14.48 -28.05 2.02
N ASP A 119 -13.66 -29.04 2.39
CA ASP A 119 -12.44 -28.83 3.17
C ASP A 119 -11.19 -29.08 2.32
N PRO A 120 -10.67 -28.05 1.61
CA PRO A 120 -9.49 -28.20 0.75
C PRO A 120 -8.23 -28.57 1.54
N LEU A 121 -8.19 -28.22 2.82
CA LEU A 121 -7.04 -28.44 3.68
C LEU A 121 -7.10 -29.77 4.45
N ARG A 122 -8.17 -30.57 4.29
CA ARG A 122 -8.38 -31.87 4.96
C ARG A 122 -7.96 -31.84 6.44
N ARG A 123 -8.48 -30.84 7.16
CA ARG A 123 -8.08 -30.48 8.54
C ARG A 123 -8.54 -31.49 9.60
N ALA A 124 -9.40 -32.45 9.22
CA ALA A 124 -9.79 -33.54 10.08
C ALA A 124 -8.55 -34.39 10.45
N LYS A 125 -8.31 -34.57 11.76
CA LYS A 125 -7.23 -35.44 12.24
C LYS A 125 -7.51 -36.88 11.85
N LYS A 126 -6.59 -37.50 11.13
CA LYS A 126 -6.63 -38.93 10.84
C LYS A 126 -6.18 -39.75 12.06
N PRO A 127 -6.65 -41.00 12.21
CA PRO A 127 -6.14 -41.93 13.22
C PRO A 127 -4.61 -42.10 13.08
N PRO A 128 -3.88 -42.42 14.17
CA PRO A 128 -2.42 -42.63 14.11
C PRO A 128 -1.97 -43.72 13.13
N SER A 129 -2.88 -44.63 12.77
CA SER A 129 -2.64 -45.74 11.84
C SER A 129 -2.72 -45.34 10.36
N GLU A 130 -3.21 -44.14 10.03
CA GLU A 130 -3.36 -43.70 8.64
C GLU A 130 -2.36 -42.60 8.25
N SER A 131 -1.74 -42.77 7.09
CA SER A 131 -0.86 -41.75 6.51
C SER A 131 -1.65 -40.55 5.93
N TYR A 132 -1.07 -39.36 6.07
CA TYR A 132 -1.52 -38.14 5.39
C TYR A 132 -1.07 -38.08 3.92
N TRP A 133 -0.24 -39.02 3.48
CA TRP A 133 0.28 -39.07 2.11
C TRP A 133 -0.87 -39.19 1.10
N ILE A 134 -0.89 -38.28 0.12
CA ILE A 134 -1.84 -38.31 -0.99
C ILE A 134 -1.14 -39.00 -2.16
N VAL A 135 -1.55 -40.23 -2.46
CA VAL A 135 -1.12 -40.94 -3.67
C VAL A 135 -1.62 -40.16 -4.88
N ARG A 136 -0.71 -39.79 -5.78
CA ARG A 136 -1.02 -39.05 -7.00
C ARG A 136 -1.06 -40.02 -8.18
N GLU A 137 -2.17 -40.02 -8.89
CA GLU A 137 -2.35 -40.72 -10.16
C GLU A 137 -2.83 -39.72 -11.21
N PRO A 138 -2.07 -39.51 -12.31
CA PRO A 138 -0.78 -40.13 -12.64
C PRO A 138 0.37 -39.65 -11.73
N PRO A 139 1.45 -40.44 -11.61
CA PRO A 139 2.67 -40.01 -10.94
C PRO A 139 3.20 -38.71 -11.58
N GLY A 140 3.95 -37.92 -10.81
CA GLY A 140 4.48 -36.61 -11.24
C GLY A 140 5.32 -36.68 -12.53
N PRO A 141 5.75 -35.51 -13.07
CA PRO A 141 6.49 -35.44 -14.33
C PRO A 141 7.68 -36.41 -14.37
N ASP A 142 7.96 -36.99 -15.53
CA ASP A 142 9.07 -37.93 -15.72
C ASP A 142 10.37 -37.30 -15.14
N PRO A 143 11.10 -38.00 -14.25
CA PRO A 143 12.36 -37.50 -13.68
C PRO A 143 13.35 -36.94 -14.72
N LYS A 144 13.28 -37.40 -15.98
CA LYS A 144 14.08 -36.89 -17.10
C LYS A 144 13.79 -35.43 -17.46
N THR A 145 12.67 -34.87 -17.00
CA THR A 145 12.31 -33.45 -17.19
C THR A 145 13.05 -32.50 -16.25
N MET A 146 13.78 -33.01 -15.25
CA MET A 146 14.55 -32.21 -14.28
C MET A 146 16.07 -32.50 -14.36
N PRO A 147 16.75 -32.21 -15.50
CA PRO A 147 18.17 -32.53 -15.66
C PRO A 147 19.12 -31.67 -14.81
N ASN A 148 18.68 -30.50 -14.34
CA ASN A 148 19.51 -29.54 -13.58
C ASN A 148 18.86 -29.18 -12.24
N GLN A 149 18.65 -30.18 -11.38
CA GLN A 149 18.04 -29.99 -10.05
C GLN A 149 19.06 -29.70 -8.93
N PHE A 150 20.37 -29.74 -9.23
CA PHE A 150 21.47 -29.38 -8.32
C PHE A 150 22.54 -28.59 -9.06
#